data_AF-A0A2E3FPA9-F1
#
_entry.id   AF-A0A2E3FPA9-F1
#
_cell.length_a   1.000
_cell.length_b   1.000
_cell.length_c   1.000
_cell.angle_alpha   90.00
_cell.angle_beta   90.00
_cell.angle_gamma   90.00
#
_symmetry.space_group_name_H-M   'P 1'
#
loop_
_entity.id
_entity.type
_entity.pdbx_description
1 polymer ?
#
loop_
_entity_poly.entity_id
_entity_poly.type
_entity_poly.pdbx_seq_one_letter_code
_entity_poly.pdbx_strand_id
1 'polypeptide(L)'
;MREYLDLMQRILDEGEEKSDRTGTGTLSVFGHQMRFDLSKGFPMVTTKKLHLKSIVHELLWFLAGDTNIGYLQENGVRIWNEWADENGDLGPVYGKQWRKWEAKDGRVIDQVNQAVDMIKNNPDSRRIIVSAWNVGELDEMALMPCHAFFQFHVANGKLNCQLYQRSADVFLGVPFNIASYALLTHMMAQVCELKAGTFVHTIGDAHLYNNHLDQAKLQLSREPIEPLPTLKLNPAIKNIDDFTYEDIEVIGYEHHPHIKAPIAV
;
A
#
# COMPACT_ATOMS: atom_id res chain seq x y z
N MET A 1 -3.73 -0.53 15.17
CA MET A 1 -3.19 0.82 14.88
C MET A 1 -2.05 1.22 15.82
N ARG A 2 -1.96 0.64 17.01
CA ARG A 2 -0.85 0.86 17.95
C ARG A 2 0.51 0.59 17.29
N GLU A 3 0.58 -0.43 16.45
CA GLU A 3 1.77 -0.85 15.69
C GLU A 3 2.37 0.30 14.87
N TYR A 4 1.52 1.12 14.22
CA TYR A 4 1.95 2.28 13.44
C TYR A 4 2.45 3.43 14.31
N LEU A 5 1.81 3.68 15.46
CA LEU A 5 2.25 4.71 16.41
C LEU A 5 3.57 4.31 17.08
N ASP A 6 3.73 3.03 17.40
CA ASP A 6 4.98 2.51 17.98
C ASP A 6 6.14 2.63 16.98
N LEU A 7 5.92 2.42 15.68
CA LEU A 7 6.91 2.74 14.63
C LEU A 7 7.26 4.23 14.62
N MET A 8 6.26 5.10 14.62
CA MET A 8 6.49 6.55 14.62
C MET A 8 7.29 7.00 15.85
N GLN A 9 6.94 6.49 17.03
CA GLN A 9 7.66 6.74 18.27
C GLN A 9 9.09 6.22 18.21
N ARG A 10 9.29 4.98 17.72
CA ARG A 10 10.61 4.38 17.53
C ARG A 10 11.52 5.24 16.65
N ILE A 11 10.99 5.82 15.57
CA ILE A 11 11.79 6.72 14.71
C ILE A 11 12.20 7.98 15.50
N LEU A 12 11.30 8.57 16.28
CA LEU A 12 11.63 9.76 17.09
C LEU A 12 12.68 9.47 18.18
N ASP A 13 12.68 8.27 18.76
CA ASP A 13 13.55 7.91 19.86
C ASP A 13 14.91 7.35 19.41
N GLU A 14 14.92 6.54 18.34
CA GLU A 14 16.08 5.75 17.90
C GLU A 14 16.62 6.17 16.53
N GLY A 15 15.89 7.03 15.80
CA GLY A 15 16.23 7.31 14.41
C GLY A 15 17.54 8.06 14.24
N GLU A 16 18.24 7.75 13.16
CA GLU A 16 19.46 8.43 12.75
C GLU A 16 19.12 9.53 11.74
N GLU A 17 19.76 10.69 11.87
CA GLU A 17 19.64 11.75 10.88
C GLU A 17 20.27 11.32 9.56
N LYS A 18 19.52 11.46 8.47
CA LYS A 18 19.99 11.17 7.11
C LYS A 18 19.59 12.30 6.16
N SER A 19 20.53 12.72 5.33
CA SER A 19 20.22 13.45 4.10
C SER A 19 19.44 12.54 3.14
N ASP A 20 18.53 13.11 2.38
CA ASP A 20 17.72 12.39 1.41
C ASP A 20 17.74 13.08 0.03
N ARG A 21 17.14 12.46 -0.99
CA ARG A 21 17.14 12.98 -2.38
C ARG A 21 16.42 14.31 -2.54
N THR A 22 15.48 14.65 -1.65
CA THR A 22 14.69 15.90 -1.70
C THR A 22 15.43 17.08 -1.04
N GLY A 23 16.50 16.79 -0.28
CA GLY A 23 17.23 17.80 0.50
C GLY A 23 16.52 18.25 1.79
N THR A 24 15.39 17.64 2.15
CA THR A 24 14.63 17.96 3.38
C THR A 24 15.33 17.40 4.63
N GLY A 25 15.99 16.26 4.49
CA GLY A 25 16.51 15.47 5.59
C GLY A 25 15.42 14.66 6.29
N THR A 26 15.85 13.57 6.91
CA THR A 26 14.99 12.58 7.55
C THR A 26 15.58 12.09 8.87
N LEU A 27 14.68 11.62 9.74
CA LEU A 27 15.01 10.76 10.86
C LEU A 27 14.59 9.34 10.49
N SER A 28 15.50 8.37 10.55
CA SER A 28 15.32 7.05 9.90
C SER A 28 15.73 5.89 10.80
N VAL A 29 14.96 4.80 10.76
CA VAL A 29 15.38 3.48 11.28
C VAL A 29 15.37 2.47 10.13
N PHE A 30 16.34 1.55 10.14
CA PHE A 30 16.43 0.49 9.13
C PHE A 30 15.91 -0.84 9.69
N GLY A 31 14.90 -1.41 9.02
CA GLY A 31 14.28 -2.67 9.42
C GLY A 31 13.20 -2.47 10.48
N HIS A 32 11.95 -2.64 10.06
CA HIS A 32 10.80 -2.70 10.94
C HIS A 32 9.74 -3.67 10.39
N GLN A 33 8.96 -4.30 11.28
CA GLN A 33 7.85 -5.15 10.87
C GLN A 33 6.62 -4.92 11.75
N MET A 34 5.49 -4.60 11.12
CA MET A 34 4.17 -4.52 11.74
C MET A 34 3.29 -5.69 11.29
N ARG A 35 2.32 -6.08 12.12
CA ARG A 35 1.37 -7.16 11.81
C ARG A 35 -0.05 -6.71 12.16
N PHE A 36 -0.97 -6.83 11.22
CA PHE A 36 -2.36 -6.45 11.36
C PHE A 36 -3.26 -7.66 11.15
N ASP A 37 -3.98 -8.09 12.18
CA ASP A 37 -4.99 -9.14 12.09
C ASP A 37 -6.28 -8.56 11.48
N LEU A 38 -6.51 -8.84 10.20
CA LEU A 38 -7.62 -8.28 9.43
C LEU A 38 -8.98 -8.81 9.88
N SER A 39 -9.01 -9.84 10.73
CA SER A 39 -10.26 -10.31 11.36
C SER A 39 -10.73 -9.43 12.52
N LYS A 40 -9.88 -8.53 13.02
CA LYS A 40 -10.19 -7.58 14.10
C LYS A 40 -10.71 -6.22 13.60
N GLY A 41 -10.68 -5.99 12.28
CA GLY A 41 -11.09 -4.74 11.64
C GLY A 41 -10.13 -4.34 10.52
N PHE A 42 -10.55 -3.36 9.73
CA PHE A 42 -9.75 -2.80 8.63
C PHE A 42 -8.72 -1.81 9.21
N PRO A 43 -7.41 -2.00 8.97
CA PRO A 43 -6.34 -1.24 9.63
C PRO A 43 -6.15 0.16 9.01
N MET A 44 -7.21 0.96 9.04
CA MET A 44 -7.19 2.36 8.62
C MET A 44 -6.81 3.24 9.81
N VAL A 45 -5.81 4.11 9.64
CA VAL A 45 -5.36 5.01 10.72
C VAL A 45 -6.52 5.86 11.23
N THR A 46 -6.78 5.81 12.54
CA THR A 46 -7.83 6.60 13.20
C THR A 46 -7.28 7.86 13.89
N THR A 47 -5.97 7.96 14.17
CA THR A 47 -5.35 9.14 14.80
C THR A 47 -5.20 10.35 13.86
N LYS A 48 -5.55 10.20 12.58
CA LYS A 48 -5.79 11.28 11.62
C LYS A 48 -6.70 10.79 10.49
N LYS A 49 -7.38 11.72 9.83
CA LYS A 49 -8.18 11.44 8.63
C LYS A 49 -7.32 11.01 7.45
N LEU A 50 -7.62 9.84 6.86
CA LEU A 50 -7.10 9.42 5.55
C LEU A 50 -8.10 9.72 4.43
N HIS A 51 -7.59 9.84 3.21
CA HIS A 51 -8.41 10.08 2.01
C HIS A 51 -8.73 8.77 1.30
N LEU A 52 -9.78 8.08 1.77
CA LEU A 52 -10.18 6.74 1.28
C LEU A 52 -10.30 6.66 -0.24
N LYS A 53 -10.90 7.70 -0.86
CA LYS A 53 -11.09 7.77 -2.31
C LYS A 53 -9.78 7.57 -3.08
N SER A 54 -8.70 8.23 -2.64
CA SER A 54 -7.39 8.07 -3.26
C SER A 54 -6.82 6.67 -3.10
N ILE A 55 -6.96 6.07 -1.92
CA ILE A 55 -6.45 4.71 -1.64
C ILE A 55 -7.13 3.68 -2.55
N VAL A 56 -8.45 3.76 -2.68
CA VAL A 56 -9.22 2.80 -3.48
C VAL A 56 -8.92 2.95 -4.96
N HIS A 57 -9.02 4.17 -5.51
CA HIS A 57 -8.76 4.36 -6.95
C HIS A 57 -7.31 4.07 -7.34
N GLU A 58 -6.33 4.37 -6.49
CA GLU A 58 -4.94 4.00 -6.74
C GLU A 58 -4.77 2.48 -6.85
N LEU A 59 -5.38 1.71 -5.94
CA LEU A 59 -5.32 0.25 -6.00
C LEU A 59 -6.02 -0.29 -7.26
N LEU A 60 -7.20 0.24 -7.60
CA LEU A 60 -7.91 -0.15 -8.83
C LEU A 60 -7.10 0.18 -10.09
N TRP A 61 -6.41 1.31 -10.10
CA TRP A 61 -5.51 1.73 -11.17
C TRP A 61 -4.29 0.81 -11.31
N PHE A 62 -3.67 0.41 -10.18
CA PHE A 62 -2.61 -0.60 -10.19
C PHE A 62 -3.12 -1.94 -10.72
N LEU A 63 -4.30 -2.38 -10.27
CA LEU A 63 -4.93 -3.60 -10.76
C LEU A 63 -5.24 -3.49 -12.24
N ALA A 64 -5.71 -2.36 -12.78
CA ALA A 64 -5.93 -2.20 -14.22
C ALA A 64 -4.64 -2.29 -15.06
N GLY A 65 -3.46 -2.23 -14.43
CA GLY A 65 -2.18 -2.25 -15.11
C GLY A 65 -1.90 -0.97 -15.90
N ASP A 66 -2.49 0.13 -15.44
CA ASP A 66 -2.33 1.47 -15.99
C ASP A 66 -1.16 2.19 -15.28
N THR A 67 -0.56 3.12 -15.99
CA THR A 67 0.60 3.91 -15.58
C THR A 67 0.47 5.38 -15.95
N ASN A 68 -0.65 5.79 -16.56
CA ASN A 68 -0.99 7.18 -16.81
C ASN A 68 -1.96 7.71 -15.74
N ILE A 69 -1.76 8.95 -15.29
CA ILE A 69 -2.58 9.54 -14.22
C ILE A 69 -3.98 9.99 -14.67
N GLY A 70 -4.33 9.88 -15.95
CA GLY A 70 -5.63 10.30 -16.51
C GLY A 70 -6.81 9.71 -15.75
N TYR A 71 -6.83 8.38 -15.56
CA TYR A 71 -7.86 7.69 -14.76
C TYR A 71 -7.97 8.27 -13.34
N LEU A 72 -6.83 8.51 -12.69
CA LEU A 72 -6.80 9.05 -11.33
C LEU A 72 -7.39 10.46 -11.30
N GLN A 73 -7.02 11.32 -12.26
CA GLN A 73 -7.51 12.69 -12.34
C GLN A 73 -9.00 12.78 -12.64
N GLU A 74 -9.51 11.95 -13.55
CA GLU A 74 -10.94 11.83 -13.85
C GLU A 74 -11.75 11.47 -12.59
N ASN A 75 -11.15 10.68 -11.70
CA ASN A 75 -11.72 10.30 -10.42
C ASN A 75 -11.36 11.27 -9.27
N GLY A 76 -10.77 12.43 -9.55
CA GLY A 76 -10.44 13.45 -8.56
C GLY A 76 -9.29 13.08 -7.62
N VAL A 77 -8.43 12.16 -8.03
CA VAL A 77 -7.23 11.72 -7.31
C VAL A 77 -6.00 12.36 -7.96
N ARG A 78 -5.14 12.99 -7.13
CA ARG A 78 -4.00 13.78 -7.59
C ARG A 78 -2.67 13.39 -6.94
N ILE A 79 -2.63 12.26 -6.25
CA ILE A 79 -1.48 11.84 -5.43
C ILE A 79 -0.23 11.45 -6.23
N TRP A 80 -0.33 11.38 -7.56
CA TRP A 80 0.77 11.06 -8.47
C TRP A 80 1.17 12.23 -9.38
N ASN A 81 0.51 13.39 -9.24
CA ASN A 81 0.64 14.50 -10.18
C ASN A 81 2.06 15.08 -10.22
N GLU A 82 2.75 15.12 -9.08
CA GLU A 82 4.09 15.70 -8.95
C GLU A 82 5.18 14.88 -9.65
N TRP A 83 4.91 13.62 -9.99
CA TRP A 83 5.88 12.72 -10.64
C TRP A 83 5.59 12.47 -12.12
N ALA A 84 4.39 12.77 -12.59
CA ALA A 84 4.02 12.50 -13.97
C ALA A 84 4.65 13.51 -14.94
N ASP A 85 4.92 13.07 -16.16
CA ASP A 85 5.36 13.95 -17.24
C ASP A 85 4.22 14.83 -17.79
N GLU A 86 4.51 15.59 -18.86
CA GLU A 86 3.53 16.48 -19.50
C GLU A 86 2.32 15.76 -20.13
N ASN A 87 2.44 14.46 -20.41
CA ASN A 87 1.37 13.62 -20.93
C ASN A 87 0.65 12.83 -19.82
N GLY A 88 1.11 12.95 -18.58
CA GLY A 88 0.57 12.24 -17.43
C GLY A 88 1.17 10.84 -17.23
N ASP A 89 2.24 10.49 -17.94
CA ASP A 89 2.88 9.18 -17.83
C ASP A 89 3.91 9.14 -16.69
N LEU A 90 3.95 7.99 -16.00
CA LEU A 90 4.90 7.72 -14.91
C LEU A 90 5.99 6.72 -15.31
N GLY A 91 6.00 6.28 -16.57
CA GLY A 91 6.81 5.15 -17.02
C GLY A 91 6.28 3.80 -16.49
N PRO A 92 7.10 2.75 -16.51
CA PRO A 92 6.68 1.38 -16.21
C PRO A 92 6.54 1.11 -14.70
N VAL A 93 5.76 1.92 -13.97
CA VAL A 93 5.54 1.76 -12.52
C VAL A 93 4.64 0.56 -12.18
N TYR A 94 4.16 0.50 -10.92
CA TYR A 94 3.50 -0.66 -10.32
C TYR A 94 2.49 -1.40 -11.20
N GLY A 95 1.52 -0.70 -11.80
CA GLY A 95 0.48 -1.33 -12.61
C GLY A 95 1.05 -2.16 -13.76
N LYS A 96 1.98 -1.60 -14.54
CA LYS A 96 2.68 -2.35 -15.58
C LYS A 96 3.40 -3.55 -14.98
N GLN A 97 4.16 -3.40 -13.91
CA GLN A 97 4.90 -4.54 -13.34
C GLN A 97 3.96 -5.64 -12.84
N TRP A 98 2.83 -5.29 -12.24
CA TRP A 98 1.88 -6.26 -11.69
C TRP A 98 1.15 -7.05 -12.77
N ARG A 99 0.78 -6.40 -13.88
CA ARG A 99 -0.12 -6.98 -14.89
C ARG A 99 0.55 -7.31 -16.21
N LYS A 100 1.66 -6.65 -16.52
CA LYS A 100 2.32 -6.64 -17.82
C LYS A 100 3.84 -6.68 -17.69
N TRP A 101 4.38 -7.50 -16.79
CA TRP A 101 5.83 -7.65 -16.65
C TRP A 101 6.41 -8.25 -17.93
N GLU A 102 7.37 -7.55 -18.55
CA GLU A 102 8.02 -8.02 -19.78
C GLU A 102 9.25 -8.89 -19.43
N ALA A 103 9.18 -10.16 -19.82
CA ALA A 103 10.29 -11.08 -19.69
C ALA A 103 11.29 -10.89 -20.85
N LYS A 104 12.54 -11.31 -20.63
CA LYS A 104 13.62 -11.23 -21.63
C LYS A 104 13.26 -11.91 -22.97
N ASP A 105 12.39 -12.91 -22.95
CA ASP A 105 11.94 -13.65 -24.13
C ASP A 105 10.70 -13.04 -24.80
N GLY A 106 10.27 -11.85 -24.37
CA GLY A 106 9.12 -11.12 -24.91
C GLY A 106 7.78 -11.56 -24.33
N ARG A 107 7.73 -12.51 -23.39
CA ARG A 107 6.48 -12.85 -22.70
C ARG A 107 6.02 -11.71 -21.81
N VAL A 108 4.72 -11.48 -21.77
CA VAL A 108 4.05 -10.60 -20.83
C VAL A 108 3.49 -11.45 -19.68
N ILE A 109 3.92 -11.15 -18.46
CA ILE A 109 3.59 -11.90 -17.25
C ILE A 109 2.61 -11.06 -16.41
N ASP A 110 1.39 -11.57 -16.27
CA ASP A 110 0.41 -11.03 -15.33
C ASP A 110 0.59 -11.71 -13.97
N GLN A 111 1.35 -11.08 -13.09
CA GLN A 111 1.71 -11.62 -11.77
C GLN A 111 0.50 -11.69 -10.84
N VAL A 112 -0.46 -10.77 -10.95
CA VAL A 112 -1.68 -10.78 -10.13
C VAL A 112 -2.56 -11.98 -10.50
N ASN A 113 -2.79 -12.21 -11.79
CA ASN A 113 -3.56 -13.38 -12.23
C ASN A 113 -2.85 -14.70 -11.89
N GLN A 114 -1.53 -14.77 -12.01
CA GLN A 114 -0.76 -15.93 -11.54
C GLN A 114 -0.89 -16.13 -10.02
N ALA A 115 -0.91 -15.07 -9.23
CA ALA A 115 -1.14 -15.17 -7.79
C ALA A 115 -2.55 -15.70 -7.48
N VAL A 116 -3.60 -15.19 -8.14
CA VAL A 116 -4.98 -15.71 -8.00
C VAL A 116 -5.04 -17.20 -8.36
N ASP A 117 -4.45 -17.60 -9.48
CA ASP A 117 -4.41 -19.00 -9.93
C ASP A 117 -3.70 -19.89 -8.91
N MET A 118 -2.52 -19.49 -8.44
CA MET A 118 -1.79 -20.25 -7.42
C MET A 118 -2.54 -20.33 -6.09
N ILE A 119 -3.23 -19.27 -5.65
CA ILE A 119 -4.03 -19.33 -4.41
C ILE A 119 -5.15 -20.36 -4.55
N LYS A 120 -5.83 -20.39 -5.71
CA LYS A 120 -6.94 -21.33 -5.96
C LYS A 120 -6.47 -22.76 -6.13
N ASN A 121 -5.38 -22.97 -6.87
CA ASN A 121 -4.99 -24.29 -7.39
C ASN A 121 -3.75 -24.89 -6.71
N ASN A 122 -2.96 -24.09 -6.01
CA ASN A 122 -1.76 -24.52 -5.28
C ASN A 122 -1.53 -23.67 -4.01
N PRO A 123 -2.50 -23.64 -3.07
CA PRO A 123 -2.49 -22.72 -1.92
C PRO A 123 -1.29 -22.88 -0.98
N ASP A 124 -0.68 -24.06 -0.92
CA ASP A 124 0.51 -24.34 -0.10
C ASP A 124 1.82 -23.85 -0.74
N SER A 125 1.74 -23.28 -1.95
CA SER A 125 2.89 -22.72 -2.65
C SER A 125 3.56 -21.64 -1.83
N ARG A 126 4.87 -21.79 -1.63
CA ARG A 126 5.74 -20.77 -1.02
C ARG A 126 6.21 -19.71 -2.02
N ARG A 127 5.60 -19.67 -3.22
CA ARG A 127 6.01 -18.85 -4.37
C ARG A 127 4.88 -17.94 -4.89
N ILE A 128 3.82 -17.73 -4.11
CA ILE A 128 2.74 -16.81 -4.48
C ILE A 128 3.22 -15.37 -4.26
N ILE A 129 3.88 -14.82 -5.27
CA ILE A 129 4.67 -13.60 -5.18
C ILE A 129 4.27 -12.65 -6.31
N VAL A 130 4.29 -11.36 -6.00
CA VAL A 130 4.27 -10.28 -6.99
C VAL A 130 5.42 -9.32 -6.67
N SER A 131 6.19 -8.95 -7.70
CA SER A 131 7.27 -7.97 -7.57
C SER A 131 7.07 -6.80 -8.53
N ALA A 132 7.22 -5.58 -8.01
CA ALA A 132 7.34 -4.38 -8.83
C ALA A 132 8.80 -4.05 -9.17
N TRP A 133 9.78 -4.78 -8.61
CA TRP A 133 11.20 -4.45 -8.72
C TRP A 133 11.83 -5.02 -9.99
N ASN A 134 11.46 -4.46 -11.14
CA ASN A 134 12.08 -4.80 -12.42
C ASN A 134 13.36 -4.00 -12.63
N VAL A 135 14.50 -4.63 -12.33
CA VAL A 135 15.84 -4.02 -12.43
C VAL A 135 16.11 -3.42 -13.81
N GLY A 136 15.59 -4.04 -14.88
CA GLY A 136 15.81 -3.58 -16.25
C GLY A 136 15.04 -2.32 -16.62
N GLU A 137 14.06 -1.91 -15.82
CA GLU A 137 13.14 -0.80 -16.13
C GLU A 137 13.15 0.29 -15.06
N LEU A 138 13.98 0.18 -14.00
CA LEU A 138 13.98 1.12 -12.88
C LEU A 138 14.28 2.56 -13.32
N ASP A 139 15.19 2.75 -14.28
CA ASP A 139 15.61 4.07 -14.77
C ASP A 139 14.55 4.74 -15.67
N GLU A 140 13.54 3.98 -16.11
CA GLU A 140 12.42 4.48 -16.90
C GLU A 140 11.24 4.94 -16.02
N MET A 141 11.26 4.61 -14.72
CA MET A 141 10.17 4.94 -13.79
C MET A 141 10.35 6.34 -13.20
N ALA A 142 9.28 7.12 -13.20
CA ALA A 142 9.26 8.44 -12.54
C ALA A 142 9.63 8.37 -11.05
N LEU A 143 9.26 7.26 -10.39
CA LEU A 143 9.72 6.92 -9.05
C LEU A 143 9.89 5.41 -8.92
N MET A 144 11.07 4.97 -8.47
CA MET A 144 11.32 3.56 -8.21
C MET A 144 10.32 3.00 -7.17
N PRO A 145 9.84 1.75 -7.30
CA PRO A 145 8.79 1.21 -6.45
C PRO A 145 9.15 1.23 -4.96
N CYS A 146 8.35 1.91 -4.13
CA CYS A 146 8.51 1.90 -2.67
C CYS A 146 8.07 0.55 -2.11
N HIS A 147 6.85 0.12 -2.45
CA HIS A 147 6.29 -1.19 -2.12
C HIS A 147 6.70 -2.20 -3.21
N ALA A 148 7.89 -2.76 -3.03
CA ALA A 148 8.65 -3.41 -4.10
C ALA A 148 8.29 -4.88 -4.33
N PHE A 149 7.86 -5.58 -3.28
CA PHE A 149 7.66 -7.03 -3.32
C PHE A 149 6.62 -7.44 -2.29
N PHE A 150 5.69 -8.32 -2.65
CA PHE A 150 4.78 -8.91 -1.69
C PHE A 150 4.52 -10.38 -1.97
N GLN A 151 4.20 -11.10 -0.90
CA GLN A 151 3.96 -12.53 -0.91
C GLN A 151 2.63 -12.85 -0.23
N PHE A 152 1.85 -13.75 -0.82
CA PHE A 152 0.68 -14.33 -0.19
C PHE A 152 0.99 -15.68 0.45
N HIS A 153 0.20 -16.02 1.46
CA HIS A 153 0.28 -17.29 2.18
C HIS A 153 -1.11 -17.74 2.62
N VAL A 154 -1.51 -18.95 2.23
CA VAL A 154 -2.78 -19.54 2.64
C VAL A 154 -2.56 -20.49 3.81
N ALA A 155 -3.33 -20.32 4.89
CA ALA A 155 -3.39 -21.30 5.97
C ALA A 155 -4.75 -21.24 6.67
N ASN A 156 -5.31 -22.41 7.01
CA ASN A 156 -6.58 -22.53 7.74
C ASN A 156 -7.73 -21.72 7.10
N GLY A 157 -7.83 -21.75 5.76
CA GLY A 157 -8.86 -21.01 5.01
C GLY A 157 -8.70 -19.48 5.06
N LYS A 158 -7.53 -18.98 5.47
CA LYS A 158 -7.20 -17.55 5.53
C LYS A 158 -6.06 -17.20 4.57
N LEU A 159 -6.23 -16.10 3.83
CA LEU A 159 -5.21 -15.50 2.99
C LEU A 159 -4.44 -14.41 3.76
N ASN A 160 -3.15 -14.60 3.93
CA ASN A 160 -2.24 -13.64 4.52
C ASN A 160 -1.43 -12.95 3.42
N CYS A 161 -0.99 -11.72 3.65
CA CYS A 161 -0.14 -10.97 2.74
C CYS A 161 1.02 -10.36 3.52
N GLN A 162 2.24 -10.52 3.03
CA GLN A 162 3.42 -9.81 3.53
C GLN A 162 3.94 -8.88 2.45
N LEU A 163 4.07 -7.59 2.78
CA LEU A 163 4.72 -6.58 1.95
C LEU A 163 6.15 -6.34 2.44
N TYR A 164 7.09 -6.24 1.51
CA TYR A 164 8.38 -5.58 1.68
C TYR A 164 8.36 -4.21 0.99
N GLN A 165 8.40 -3.16 1.80
CA GLN A 165 8.50 -1.77 1.36
C GLN A 165 9.91 -1.25 1.63
N ARG A 166 10.71 -1.03 0.58
CA ARG A 166 12.13 -0.68 0.72
C ARG A 166 12.37 0.69 1.37
N SER A 167 11.40 1.60 1.23
CA SER A 167 11.48 3.00 1.63
C SER A 167 10.07 3.48 1.98
N ALA A 168 9.92 4.08 3.16
CA ALA A 168 8.61 4.45 3.67
C ALA A 168 8.64 5.80 4.39
N ASP A 169 7.99 6.80 3.78
CA ASP A 169 7.53 7.98 4.50
C ASP A 169 6.44 7.53 5.49
N VAL A 170 6.80 7.49 6.78
CA VAL A 170 5.92 7.01 7.84
C VAL A 170 4.77 7.97 8.08
N PHE A 171 4.94 9.28 7.85
CA PHE A 171 3.87 10.22 8.12
C PHE A 171 2.83 10.22 7.01
N LEU A 172 3.21 10.43 5.74
CA LEU A 172 2.25 10.52 4.64
C LEU A 172 1.93 9.16 4.01
N GLY A 173 2.97 8.37 3.70
CA GLY A 173 2.87 7.18 2.87
C GLY A 173 2.33 5.95 3.59
N VAL A 174 2.95 5.56 4.72
CA VAL A 174 2.62 4.30 5.42
C VAL A 174 1.14 4.12 5.74
N PRO A 175 0.38 5.14 6.18
CA PRO A 175 -1.07 5.04 6.35
C PRO A 175 -1.82 4.57 5.10
N PHE A 176 -1.44 5.09 3.92
CA PHE A 176 -2.01 4.70 2.64
C PHE A 176 -1.58 3.28 2.27
N ASN A 177 -0.30 2.94 2.48
CA ASN A 177 0.22 1.62 2.14
C ASN A 177 -0.43 0.51 2.97
N ILE A 178 -0.65 0.73 4.28
CA ILE A 178 -1.34 -0.25 5.15
C ILE A 178 -2.76 -0.50 4.64
N ALA A 179 -3.53 0.57 4.40
CA ALA A 179 -4.91 0.46 3.94
C ALA A 179 -5.01 -0.19 2.55
N SER A 180 -4.13 0.18 1.61
CA SER A 180 -4.09 -0.35 0.25
C SER A 180 -3.82 -1.87 0.24
N TYR A 181 -2.79 -2.33 0.95
CA TYR A 181 -2.46 -3.77 0.97
C TYR A 181 -3.42 -4.59 1.84
N ALA A 182 -4.02 -4.01 2.87
CA ALA A 182 -5.13 -4.64 3.57
C ALA A 182 -6.33 -4.83 2.62
N LEU A 183 -6.70 -3.79 1.86
CA LEU A 183 -7.78 -3.86 0.87
C LEU A 183 -7.50 -4.91 -0.20
N LEU A 184 -6.30 -4.91 -0.78
CA LEU A 184 -5.86 -5.94 -1.73
C LEU A 184 -5.98 -7.35 -1.13
N THR A 185 -5.58 -7.54 0.13
CA THR A 185 -5.69 -8.84 0.81
C THR A 185 -7.15 -9.30 0.94
N HIS A 186 -8.06 -8.39 1.26
CA HIS A 186 -9.49 -8.69 1.31
C HIS A 186 -10.07 -9.02 -0.08
N MET A 187 -9.72 -8.25 -1.12
CA MET A 187 -10.18 -8.49 -2.50
C MET A 187 -9.68 -9.85 -3.02
N MET A 188 -8.38 -10.13 -2.87
CA MET A 188 -7.77 -11.40 -3.26
C MET A 188 -8.36 -12.58 -2.49
N ALA A 189 -8.62 -12.42 -1.18
CA ALA A 189 -9.28 -13.45 -0.39
C ALA A 189 -10.70 -13.73 -0.90
N GLN A 190 -11.49 -12.69 -1.18
CA GLN A 190 -12.86 -12.83 -1.67
C GLN A 190 -12.93 -13.61 -3.00
N VAL A 191 -12.13 -13.21 -4.00
CA VAL A 191 -12.16 -13.85 -5.33
C VAL A 191 -11.59 -15.26 -5.32
N CYS A 192 -10.91 -15.65 -4.24
CA CYS A 192 -10.39 -16.99 -3.99
C CYS A 192 -11.20 -17.78 -2.94
N GLU A 193 -12.36 -17.27 -2.51
CA GLU A 193 -13.25 -17.92 -1.51
C GLU A 193 -12.57 -18.20 -0.15
N LEU A 194 -11.63 -17.33 0.24
CA LEU A 194 -10.92 -17.36 1.51
C LEU A 194 -11.35 -16.20 2.41
N LYS A 195 -11.01 -16.29 3.70
CA LYS A 195 -11.10 -15.17 4.63
C LYS A 195 -9.80 -14.35 4.60
N ALA A 196 -9.88 -13.05 4.81
CA ALA A 196 -8.69 -12.24 5.06
C ALA A 196 -8.02 -12.68 6.38
N GLY A 197 -6.71 -12.87 6.33
CA GLY A 197 -5.87 -13.30 7.45
C GLY A 197 -5.10 -12.13 8.06
N THR A 198 -3.78 -12.22 8.04
CA THR A 198 -2.89 -11.17 8.54
C THR A 198 -2.24 -10.40 7.39
N PHE A 199 -2.23 -9.08 7.49
CA PHE A 199 -1.33 -8.25 6.70
C PHE A 199 -0.05 -7.98 7.50
N VAL A 200 1.11 -8.31 6.93
CA VAL A 200 2.43 -8.08 7.53
C VAL A 200 3.16 -7.02 6.71
N HIS A 201 3.55 -5.93 7.33
CA HIS A 201 4.23 -4.81 6.67
C HIS A 201 5.68 -4.77 7.12
N THR A 202 6.58 -5.20 6.25
CA THR A 202 8.04 -5.13 6.46
C THR A 202 8.58 -3.90 5.75
N ILE A 203 9.35 -3.08 6.46
CA ILE A 203 9.91 -1.84 5.94
C ILE A 203 11.44 -1.89 6.03
N GLY A 204 12.10 -1.48 4.93
CA GLY A 204 13.53 -1.22 4.87
C GLY A 204 13.87 0.10 5.58
N ASP A 205 14.08 1.16 4.82
CA ASP A 205 14.26 2.52 5.37
C ASP A 205 12.89 3.11 5.77
N ALA A 206 12.61 3.11 7.07
CA ALA A 206 11.42 3.74 7.64
C ALA A 206 11.80 5.12 8.20
N HIS A 207 11.20 6.18 7.67
CA HIS A 207 11.61 7.54 8.03
C HIS A 207 10.45 8.51 8.25
N LEU A 208 10.75 9.53 9.06
CA LEU A 208 9.99 10.77 9.14
C LEU A 208 10.81 11.88 8.50
N TYR A 209 10.20 12.66 7.60
CA TYR A 209 10.84 13.88 7.12
C TYR A 209 10.96 14.90 8.25
N ASN A 210 12.04 15.68 8.24
CA ASN A 210 12.31 16.69 9.27
C ASN A 210 11.19 17.74 9.37
N ASN A 211 10.52 18.05 8.25
CA ASN A 211 9.38 18.98 8.20
C ASN A 211 8.03 18.35 8.63
N HIS A 212 8.02 17.08 9.07
CA HIS A 212 6.84 16.37 9.58
C HIS A 212 6.92 16.03 11.08
N LEU A 213 8.02 16.36 11.76
CA LEU A 213 8.25 15.93 13.15
C LEU A 213 7.20 16.48 14.13
N ASP A 214 6.76 17.73 13.95
CA ASP A 214 5.73 18.32 14.82
C ASP A 214 4.36 17.68 14.57
N GLN A 215 4.04 17.35 13.31
CA GLN A 215 2.83 16.64 12.95
C GLN A 215 2.84 15.20 13.49
N ALA A 216 4.00 14.54 13.48
CA ALA A 216 4.19 13.22 14.08
C ALA A 216 3.95 13.27 15.60
N LYS A 217 4.56 14.22 16.31
CA LYS A 217 4.34 14.44 17.75
C LYS A 217 2.89 14.74 18.08
N LEU A 218 2.21 15.57 17.27
CA LEU A 218 0.78 15.83 17.40
C LEU A 218 -0.03 14.54 17.24
N GLN A 219 0.28 13.73 16.22
CA GLN A 219 -0.43 12.47 15.98
C GLN A 219 -0.23 11.47 17.14
N LEU A 220 0.97 11.41 17.71
CA LEU A 220 1.30 10.56 18.87
C LEU A 220 0.57 10.98 20.16
N SER A 221 0.16 12.24 20.28
CA SER A 221 -0.64 12.70 21.42
C SER A 221 -2.11 12.23 21.40
N ARG A 222 -2.54 11.59 20.30
CA ARG A 222 -3.92 11.12 20.11
C ARG A 222 -4.02 9.63 20.38
N GLU A 223 -4.99 9.26 21.20
CA GLU A 223 -5.36 7.86 21.36
C GLU A 223 -6.06 7.33 20.10
N PRO A 224 -5.72 6.12 19.61
CA PRO A 224 -6.49 5.46 18.56
C PRO A 224 -7.97 5.35 18.93
N ILE A 225 -8.84 5.67 17.98
CA ILE A 225 -10.29 5.44 18.14
C ILE A 225 -10.55 3.96 17.83
N GLU A 226 -11.28 3.31 18.73
CA GLU A 226 -11.73 1.93 18.65
C GLU A 226 -13.27 1.87 18.72
N PRO A 227 -13.93 0.88 18.08
CA PRO A 227 -13.31 -0.19 17.28
C PRO A 227 -12.78 0.32 15.94
N LEU A 228 -11.82 -0.41 15.36
CA LEU A 228 -11.42 -0.21 13.96
C LEU A 228 -12.62 -0.33 13.01
N PRO A 229 -12.62 0.39 11.87
CA PRO A 229 -13.69 0.28 10.89
C PRO A 229 -13.78 -1.12 10.29
N THR A 230 -14.92 -1.44 9.69
CA THR A 230 -15.12 -2.71 8.97
C THR A 230 -15.09 -2.46 7.47
N LEU A 231 -14.33 -3.26 6.74
CA LEU A 231 -14.37 -3.27 5.27
C LEU A 231 -15.50 -4.19 4.80
N LYS A 232 -16.34 -3.69 3.90
CA LYS A 232 -17.38 -4.45 3.22
C LYS A 232 -17.13 -4.36 1.71
N LEU A 233 -17.00 -5.53 1.09
CA LEU A 233 -16.85 -5.70 -0.34
C LEU A 233 -18.16 -6.20 -0.93
N ASN A 234 -18.47 -5.82 -2.17
CA ASN A 234 -19.61 -6.38 -2.89
C ASN A 234 -19.42 -7.90 -3.11
N PRO A 235 -20.25 -8.76 -2.50
CA PRO A 235 -20.06 -10.21 -2.56
C PRO A 235 -20.33 -10.81 -3.94
N ALA A 236 -20.97 -10.06 -4.85
CA ALA A 236 -21.22 -10.49 -6.22
C ALA A 236 -19.94 -10.52 -7.07
N ILE A 237 -18.92 -9.75 -6.69
CA ILE A 237 -17.65 -9.69 -7.43
C ILE A 237 -16.84 -10.96 -7.18
N LYS A 238 -16.53 -11.69 -8.26
CA LYS A 238 -15.79 -12.96 -8.25
C LYS A 238 -14.46 -12.92 -9.01
N ASN A 239 -14.21 -11.85 -9.75
CA ASN A 239 -12.94 -11.59 -10.42
C ASN A 239 -12.26 -10.37 -9.81
N ILE A 240 -10.93 -10.37 -9.73
CA ILE A 240 -10.16 -9.27 -9.17
C ILE A 240 -10.29 -8.00 -10.02
N ASP A 241 -10.51 -8.16 -11.32
CA ASP A 241 -10.60 -7.08 -12.31
C ASP A 241 -11.98 -6.41 -12.37
N ASP A 242 -12.99 -7.01 -11.75
CA ASP A 242 -14.39 -6.54 -11.84
C ASP A 242 -14.75 -5.52 -10.73
N PHE A 243 -13.87 -5.31 -9.75
CA PHE A 243 -14.15 -4.37 -8.65
C PHE A 243 -14.16 -2.92 -9.14
N THR A 244 -15.19 -2.17 -8.76
CA THR A 244 -15.23 -0.70 -8.89
C THR A 244 -15.12 -0.02 -7.52
N TYR A 245 -15.07 1.32 -7.52
CA TYR A 245 -15.06 2.09 -6.27
C TYR A 245 -16.31 1.84 -5.42
N GLU A 246 -17.46 1.69 -6.06
CA GLU A 246 -18.77 1.48 -5.42
C GLU A 246 -18.89 0.12 -4.74
N ASP A 247 -18.05 -0.85 -5.13
CA ASP A 247 -18.01 -2.18 -4.53
C ASP A 247 -17.26 -2.22 -3.18
N ILE A 248 -16.67 -1.09 -2.77
CA ILE A 248 -15.76 -1.01 -1.64
C ILE A 248 -16.28 0.02 -0.64
N GLU A 249 -16.73 -0.48 0.52
CA GLU A 249 -17.30 0.35 1.59
C GLU A 249 -16.51 0.17 2.89
N VAL A 250 -16.12 1.27 3.54
CA VAL A 250 -15.53 1.27 4.87
C VAL A 250 -16.55 1.81 5.87
N ILE A 251 -17.06 0.92 6.73
CA ILE A 251 -18.15 1.19 7.67
C ILE A 251 -17.57 1.55 9.04
N GLY A 252 -18.10 2.60 9.67
CA GLY A 252 -17.73 2.98 11.03
C GLY A 252 -16.33 3.59 11.14
N TYR A 253 -15.84 4.25 10.09
CA TYR A 253 -14.55 4.94 10.15
C TYR A 253 -14.66 6.26 10.92
N GLU A 254 -14.47 6.16 12.23
CA GLU A 254 -14.26 7.30 13.10
C GLU A 254 -12.77 7.64 13.17
N HIS A 255 -12.47 8.94 13.07
CA HIS A 255 -11.08 9.40 13.04
C HIS A 255 -10.94 10.77 13.71
N HIS A 256 -9.75 11.03 14.24
CA HIS A 256 -9.34 12.36 14.65
C HIS A 256 -9.21 13.31 13.46
N PRO A 257 -9.24 14.65 13.68
CA PRO A 257 -9.11 15.63 12.61
C PRO A 257 -7.88 15.42 11.71
N HIS A 258 -7.98 15.82 10.44
CA HIS A 258 -6.88 15.77 9.50
C HIS A 258 -5.65 16.53 10.03
N ILE A 259 -4.45 16.04 9.73
CA ILE A 259 -3.18 16.72 10.02
C ILE A 259 -2.51 17.00 8.67
N LYS A 260 -2.38 18.28 8.32
CA LYS A 260 -1.77 18.71 7.07
C LYS A 260 -0.24 18.62 7.18
N ALA A 261 0.41 18.03 6.18
CA ALA A 261 1.86 18.08 6.02
C ALA A 261 2.22 18.25 4.53
N PRO A 262 3.30 19.00 4.21
CA PRO A 262 3.75 19.17 2.84
C PRO A 262 4.41 17.89 2.31
N ILE A 263 4.27 17.60 1.01
CA ILE A 263 5.02 16.52 0.36
C ILE A 263 6.47 16.95 0.20
N ALA A 264 7.42 16.06 0.48
CA ALA A 264 8.82 16.23 0.13
C ALA A 264 9.04 15.75 -1.31
N VAL A 265 9.47 16.65 -2.20
CA VAL A 265 9.69 16.39 -3.64
C VAL A 265 11.16 16.38 -3.97
#